data_AF-A0A4U4E7M2-F1
#
_entry.id   AF-A0A4U4E7M2-F1
#
_cell.length_a   1.000
_cell.length_b   1.000
_cell.length_c   1.000
_cell.angle_alpha   90.00
_cell.angle_beta   90.00
_cell.angle_gamma   90.00
#
_symmetry.space_group_name_H-M   'P 1'
#
loop_
_entity.id
_entity.type
_entity.pdbx_description
1 polymer ?
#
loop_
_entity_poly.entity_id
_entity_poly.type
_entity_poly.pdbx_seq_one_letter_code
_entity_poly.pdbx_strand_id
1 'polypeptide(L)'
;MIHTLLHAEEKKEIFIHFQINKPITGNYYIKNRLKNLFNEQFLHITETPEKADLIITDEFEISQKNAEIFYLDPHDENESWSKLINLIKKMYLN
;
A
#
# COMPACT_ATOMS: atom_id res chain seq x y z
N MET A 1 -0.66 -25.43 32.93
CA MET A 1 0.08 -25.77 31.69
C MET A 1 0.06 -24.53 30.81
N ILE A 2 1.22 -24.15 30.32
CA ILE A 2 1.51 -22.86 29.69
C ILE A 2 0.74 -22.75 28.35
N HIS A 3 -0.42 -22.09 28.36
CA HIS A 3 -1.08 -21.59 27.16
C HIS A 3 -0.57 -20.18 26.84
N THR A 4 0.75 -19.99 26.79
CA THR A 4 1.28 -18.93 25.92
C THR A 4 0.99 -19.42 24.51
N LEU A 5 -0.23 -19.12 24.05
CA LEU A 5 -0.57 -18.97 22.65
C LEU A 5 0.46 -17.99 22.10
N LEU A 6 1.56 -18.55 21.62
CA LEU A 6 2.33 -18.02 20.51
C LEU A 6 1.39 -18.03 19.30
N HIS A 7 0.32 -17.24 19.34
CA HIS A 7 0.00 -16.45 18.16
C HIS A 7 1.12 -15.40 18.14
N ALA A 8 2.29 -15.82 17.67
CA ALA A 8 3.07 -14.91 16.86
C ALA A 8 2.11 -14.61 15.70
N GLU A 9 1.32 -13.55 15.84
CA GLU A 9 0.70 -12.92 14.69
C GLU A 9 1.86 -12.72 13.73
N GLU A 10 1.92 -13.57 12.69
CA GLU A 10 2.88 -13.36 11.61
C GLU A 10 2.66 -11.91 11.18
N LYS A 11 3.69 -11.07 11.34
CA LYS A 11 3.61 -9.68 10.92
C LYS A 11 3.18 -9.70 9.46
N LYS A 12 1.95 -9.27 9.20
CA LYS A 12 1.37 -9.30 7.88
C LYS A 12 2.13 -8.34 6.98
N GLU A 13 2.87 -8.88 6.03
CA GLU A 13 3.56 -8.12 5.00
C GLU A 13 2.54 -7.61 3.98
N ILE A 14 2.70 -6.38 3.50
CA ILE A 14 1.85 -5.76 2.48
C ILE A 14 2.71 -5.44 1.27
N PHE A 15 2.33 -5.97 0.11
CA PHE A 15 2.95 -5.69 -1.18
C PHE A 15 2.15 -4.62 -1.92
N ILE A 16 2.82 -3.50 -2.23
CA ILE A 16 2.22 -2.36 -2.93
C ILE A 16 2.80 -2.26 -4.34
N HIS A 17 1.92 -2.18 -5.34
CA HIS A 17 2.28 -1.84 -6.70
C HIS A 17 1.84 -0.43 -7.05
N PHE A 18 2.68 0.32 -7.78
CA PHE A 18 2.38 1.65 -8.25
C PHE A 18 2.11 1.61 -9.76
N GLN A 19 0.87 1.86 -10.16
CA GLN A 19 0.44 1.96 -11.55
C GLN A 19 0.01 3.40 -11.83
N ILE A 20 0.98 4.31 -11.98
CA ILE A 20 0.73 5.74 -12.15
C ILE A 20 1.41 6.22 -13.45
N ASN A 21 0.63 6.83 -14.35
CA ASN A 21 1.10 7.23 -15.68
C ASN A 21 1.57 8.70 -15.78
N LYS A 22 1.17 9.58 -14.86
CA LYS A 22 1.67 10.98 -14.83
C LYS A 22 3.13 11.09 -14.34
N PRO A 23 3.88 12.12 -14.79
CA PRO A 23 5.34 12.14 -14.71
C PRO A 23 5.85 12.14 -13.26
N ILE A 24 6.42 11.00 -12.88
CA ILE A 24 7.66 10.74 -12.11
C ILE A 24 7.91 11.51 -10.80
N THR A 25 7.65 12.82 -10.66
CA THR A 25 7.93 13.52 -9.38
C THR A 25 6.94 13.13 -8.27
N GLY A 26 5.66 12.93 -8.59
CA GLY A 26 4.64 12.50 -7.62
C GLY A 26 4.83 11.05 -7.15
N ASN A 27 5.16 10.13 -8.06
CA ASN A 27 5.31 8.70 -7.76
C ASN A 27 6.49 8.45 -6.83
N TYR A 28 7.63 9.06 -7.14
CA TYR A 28 8.82 8.94 -6.32
C TYR A 28 8.61 9.55 -4.94
N TYR A 29 7.86 10.65 -4.85
CA TYR A 29 7.53 11.27 -3.57
C TYR A 29 6.70 10.35 -2.67
N ILE A 30 5.60 9.79 -3.18
CA ILE A 30 4.71 8.89 -2.42
C ILE A 30 5.46 7.59 -2.04
N LYS A 31 6.18 6.99 -3.00
CA LYS A 31 7.00 5.79 -2.78
C LYS A 31 8.02 6.02 -1.65
N ASN A 32 8.70 7.16 -1.67
CA ASN A 32 9.70 7.50 -0.65
C ASN A 32 9.04 7.79 0.71
N ARG A 33 7.89 8.48 0.75
CA ARG A 33 7.15 8.70 1.99
C ARG A 33 6.68 7.41 2.65
N LEU A 34 6.19 6.45 1.87
CA LEU A 34 5.78 5.14 2.39
C LEU A 34 6.99 4.39 2.97
N LYS A 35 8.10 4.34 2.24
CA LYS A 35 9.35 3.72 2.74
C LYS A 35 9.90 4.35 4.02
N ASN A 36 9.75 5.67 4.17
CA ASN A 36 10.20 6.38 5.37
C ASN A 36 9.25 6.19 6.56
N LEU A 37 7.96 5.97 6.31
CA LEU A 37 6.94 5.85 7.35
C LEU A 37 6.80 4.41 7.87
N PHE A 38 6.95 3.43 6.98
CA PHE A 38 6.75 2.02 7.27
C PHE A 38 8.07 1.26 7.22
N ASN A 39 8.23 0.28 8.11
CA ASN A 39 9.43 -0.55 8.10
C ASN A 39 9.46 -1.48 6.87
N GLU A 40 10.67 -1.83 6.43
CA GLU A 40 10.88 -2.71 5.27
C GLU A 40 10.51 -4.18 5.52
N GLN A 41 10.18 -4.58 6.75
CA GLN A 41 9.61 -5.91 7.06
C GLN A 41 8.09 -5.94 6.88
N PHE A 42 7.43 -4.78 6.77
CA PHE A 42 5.98 -4.66 6.75
C PHE A 42 5.47 -4.23 5.38
N LEU A 43 6.13 -3.27 4.74
CA LEU A 43 5.68 -2.72 3.47
C LEU A 43 6.75 -2.92 2.40
N HIS A 44 6.37 -3.68 1.39
CA HIS A 44 7.21 -3.98 0.22
C HIS A 44 6.62 -3.31 -1.01
N ILE A 45 7.50 -2.83 -1.88
CA ILE A 45 7.08 -2.32 -3.19
C ILE A 45 7.43 -3.36 -4.24
N THR A 46 6.40 -3.81 -4.96
CA THR A 46 6.52 -4.82 -6.01
C THR A 46 6.34 -4.18 -7.39
N GLU A 47 7.16 -4.60 -8.35
CA GLU A 47 7.01 -4.26 -9.76
C GLU A 47 6.04 -5.24 -10.46
N THR A 48 5.62 -6.32 -9.77
CA THR A 48 4.66 -7.32 -10.27
C THR A 48 3.28 -7.06 -9.67
N PRO A 49 2.30 -6.54 -10.43
CA PRO A 49 1.00 -6.15 -9.90
C PRO A 49 0.16 -7.36 -9.43
N GLU A 50 0.35 -8.55 -9.99
CA GLU A 50 -0.35 -9.77 -9.59
C GLU A 50 0.03 -10.27 -8.17
N LYS A 51 1.13 -9.75 -7.63
CA LYS A 51 1.59 -10.03 -6.27
C LYS A 51 1.20 -8.92 -5.28
N ALA A 52 0.52 -7.89 -5.75
CA ALA A 52 0.18 -6.74 -4.92
C ALA A 52 -1.07 -7.04 -4.10
N ASP A 53 -1.01 -6.71 -2.81
CA ASP A 53 -2.20 -6.60 -1.97
C ASP A 53 -2.91 -5.26 -2.20
N LEU A 54 -2.14 -4.24 -2.61
CA LEU A 54 -2.62 -2.89 -2.90
C LEU A 54 -2.01 -2.34 -4.18
N ILE A 55 -2.87 -1.83 -5.07
CA ILE A 55 -2.47 -1.08 -6.26
C ILE A 55 -2.79 0.40 -6.05
N ILE A 56 -1.79 1.26 -6.14
CA ILE A 56 -1.95 2.71 -6.11
C ILE A 56 -1.90 3.24 -7.54
N THR A 57 -2.91 3.99 -7.96
CA THR A 57 -3.04 4.44 -9.35
C THR A 57 -3.60 5.85 -9.49
N ASP A 58 -3.38 6.48 -10.65
CA ASP A 58 -4.06 7.70 -11.10
C ASP A 58 -5.05 7.46 -12.25
N GLU A 59 -5.32 6.19 -12.59
CA GLU A 59 -6.16 5.79 -13.72
C GLU A 59 -7.45 5.14 -13.24
N PHE A 60 -8.57 5.41 -13.93
CA PHE A 60 -9.89 4.90 -13.55
C PHE A 60 -10.15 3.44 -13.98
N GLU A 61 -9.41 2.90 -14.95
CA GLU A 61 -9.61 1.55 -15.46
C GLU A 61 -8.46 0.63 -15.03
N ILE A 62 -8.71 -0.17 -13.97
CA ILE A 62 -7.83 -1.27 -13.62
C ILE A 62 -8.65 -2.56 -13.55
N SER A 63 -8.25 -3.55 -14.35
CA SER A 63 -8.79 -4.91 -14.30
C SER A 63 -7.88 -5.83 -13.48
N GLN A 64 -7.78 -5.58 -12.17
CA GLN A 64 -7.08 -6.47 -11.23
C GLN A 64 -8.09 -7.00 -10.21
N LYS A 65 -8.26 -8.32 -10.16
CA LYS A 65 -9.32 -8.96 -9.33
C LYS A 65 -8.90 -9.24 -7.88
N ASN A 66 -7.60 -9.25 -7.59
CA ASN A 66 -7.06 -9.82 -6.36
C ASN A 66 -6.34 -8.79 -5.47
N ALA A 67 -6.35 -7.51 -5.84
CA ALA A 67 -5.71 -6.44 -5.10
C ALA A 67 -6.73 -5.37 -4.71
N GLU A 68 -6.56 -4.76 -3.54
CA GLU A 68 -7.26 -3.53 -3.20
C GLU A 68 -6.75 -2.42 -4.12
N ILE A 69 -7.62 -1.52 -4.58
CA ILE A 69 -7.26 -0.43 -5.49
C ILE A 69 -7.43 0.91 -4.79
N PHE A 70 -6.36 1.71 -4.75
CA PHE A 70 -6.38 3.07 -4.26
C PHE A 70 -6.12 4.07 -5.39
N TYR A 71 -7.12 4.91 -5.66
CA TYR A 71 -7.02 5.99 -6.62
C TYR A 71 -6.47 7.25 -5.95
N LEU A 72 -5.33 7.73 -6.45
CA LEU A 72 -4.75 8.99 -6.05
C LEU A 72 -5.58 10.13 -6.59
N ASP A 73 -5.92 11.07 -5.71
CA ASP A 73 -6.55 12.32 -6.08
C ASP A 73 -5.45 13.40 -6.16
N PRO A 74 -5.09 13.86 -7.38
CA PRO A 74 -4.07 14.88 -7.54
C PRO A 74 -4.54 16.28 -7.13
N HIS A 75 -5.85 16.47 -6.88
CA HIS A 75 -6.41 17.76 -6.49
C HIS A 75 -6.39 18.00 -4.98
N ASP A 76 -6.25 16.95 -4.17
CA ASP A 76 -6.11 17.04 -2.71
C ASP A 76 -5.10 16.01 -2.17
N GLU A 77 -3.81 16.36 -2.31
CA GLU A 77 -2.70 15.49 -1.95
C GLU A 77 -2.70 15.11 -0.45
N ASN A 78 -3.07 16.04 0.44
CA ASN A 78 -3.04 15.82 1.89
C ASN A 78 -4.17 14.88 2.33
N GLU A 79 -5.38 15.09 1.80
CA GLU A 79 -6.49 14.21 2.09
C GLU A 79 -6.27 12.83 1.46
N SER A 80 -5.80 12.78 0.21
CA SER A 80 -5.47 11.52 -0.49
C SER A 80 -4.40 10.73 0.26
N TRP A 81 -3.33 11.39 0.74
CA TRP A 81 -2.31 10.77 1.58
C TRP A 81 -2.90 10.22 2.88
N SER A 82 -3.75 10.99 3.56
CA SER A 82 -4.37 10.56 4.82
C SER A 82 -5.28 9.33 4.62
N LYS A 83 -6.03 9.29 3.50
CA LYS A 83 -6.86 8.15 3.11
C LYS A 83 -6.00 6.91 2.83
N LEU A 84 -4.89 7.06 2.10
CA LEU A 84 -3.94 5.98 1.81
C LEU A 84 -3.36 5.36 3.08
N ILE A 85 -2.89 6.20 4.02
CA ILE A 85 -2.33 5.71 5.28
C ILE A 85 -3.36 4.97 6.12
N ASN A 86 -4.60 5.48 6.16
CA ASN A 86 -5.67 4.80 6.88
C ASN A 86 -6.03 3.45 6.24
N LEU A 87 -5.98 3.35 4.91
CA LEU A 87 -6.19 2.08 4.20
C LEU A 87 -5.09 1.06 4.56
N ILE A 88 -3.82 1.43 4.42
CA ILE A 88 -2.68 0.54 4.73
C ILE A 88 -2.74 0.06 6.20
N LYS A 89 -3.10 0.94 7.14
CA LYS A 89 -3.29 0.57 8.55
C LYS A 89 -4.43 -0.43 8.74
N LYS A 90 -5.55 -0.27 8.04
CA LYS A 90 -6.66 -1.24 8.10
C LYS A 90 -6.27 -2.60 7.54
N MET A 91 -5.47 -2.62 6.47
CA MET A 91 -4.96 -3.86 5.88
C MET A 91 -4.03 -4.64 6.82
N TYR A 92 -3.33 -3.93 7.73
CA TYR A 92 -2.51 -4.56 8.76
C TYR A 92 -3.32 -5.13 9.94
N LEU A 93 -4.41 -4.47 10.31
CA LEU A 93 -5.23 -4.85 11.46
C LEU A 93 -6.28 -5.94 11.15
N ASN A 94 -6.48 -6.25 9.87
CA ASN A 94 -7.35 -7.32 9.35
C ASN A 94 -6.52 -8.54 8.96
#